data_AF-A0A7S1CTW4-F1
#
_entry.id   AF-A0A7S1CTW4-F1
#
_cell.length_a   1.000
_cell.length_b   1.000
_cell.length_c   1.000
_cell.angle_alpha   90.00
_cell.angle_beta   90.00
_cell.angle_gamma   90.00
#
_symmetry.space_group_name_H-M   'P 1'
#
loop_
_entity.id
_entity.type
_entity.pdbx_description
1 polymer ?
#
loop_
_entity_poly.entity_id
_entity_poly.type
_entity_poly.pdbx_seq_one_letter_code
_entity_poly.pdbx_strand_id
1 'polypeptide(L)'
;MDSFPLDISSLQFIEAALAGNVDAGELREYLAEIKTALLDPLKHKARDTQARQAVESGKIATKTGVRTLDPEPDIQQIILLSDELNLNEFECVDLIEEALRKTGKVSAAAAAGEFYGKRAAAVNCLATLLITQVSGYGSIDDEIFGIVEDFNVGMLKEREDGSGLLVKNICKQIKESTAAMKDVLHSKLMYIENSMYETRAECMYKESLQLCECLVYACCINQRMTPLDVGALLDLLNDLMQHDAAHSIVSMNMHASFI
;
A
#
# COMPACT_ATOMS: atom_id res chain seq x y z
N MET A 1 16.99 -6.64 -4.09
CA MET A 1 16.09 -5.66 -3.45
C MET A 1 14.76 -5.74 -4.17
N ASP A 2 13.76 -6.32 -3.52
CA ASP A 2 12.40 -6.35 -4.03
C ASP A 2 11.80 -4.99 -3.69
N SER A 3 11.68 -4.15 -4.73
CA SER A 3 11.02 -2.85 -4.67
C SER A 3 9.52 -3.05 -4.42
N PHE A 4 8.81 -1.99 -4.02
CA PHE A 4 7.35 -2.00 -4.01
C PHE A 4 6.84 -2.43 -5.41
N PRO A 5 6.18 -3.60 -5.52
CA PRO A 5 5.96 -4.25 -6.82
C PRO A 5 4.76 -3.67 -7.58
N LEU A 6 3.92 -2.86 -6.92
CA LEU A 6 2.70 -2.30 -7.48
C LEU A 6 2.79 -0.77 -7.49
N ASP A 7 2.44 -0.18 -8.61
CA ASP A 7 2.39 1.27 -8.80
C ASP A 7 1.16 1.69 -9.61
N ILE A 8 1.08 2.98 -9.97
CA ILE A 8 -0.03 3.53 -10.75
C ILE A 8 -0.15 2.83 -12.13
N SER A 9 0.95 2.42 -12.73
CA SER A 9 0.95 1.70 -14.01
C SER A 9 0.27 0.34 -13.87
N SER A 10 0.46 -0.33 -12.72
CA SER A 10 -0.22 -1.58 -12.40
C SER A 10 -1.74 -1.41 -12.38
N LEU A 11 -2.23 -0.35 -11.75
CA LEU A 11 -3.66 -0.03 -11.70
C LEU A 11 -4.21 0.26 -13.10
N GLN A 12 -3.50 1.11 -13.86
CA GLN A 12 -3.88 1.47 -15.22
C GLN A 12 -3.95 0.27 -16.15
N PHE A 13 -3.01 -0.69 -16.00
CA PHE A 13 -3.02 -1.93 -16.77
C PHE A 13 -4.27 -2.76 -16.46
N ILE A 14 -4.60 -2.95 -15.18
CA ILE A 14 -5.80 -3.70 -14.77
C ILE A 14 -7.06 -3.01 -15.31
N GLU A 15 -7.19 -1.70 -15.14
CA GLU A 15 -8.34 -0.94 -15.64
C GLU A 15 -8.48 -1.03 -17.17
N ALA A 16 -7.36 -0.95 -17.90
CA ALA A 16 -7.35 -1.11 -19.35
C ALA A 16 -7.81 -2.53 -19.76
N ALA A 17 -7.37 -3.56 -19.04
CA ALA A 17 -7.78 -4.94 -19.29
C ALA A 17 -9.26 -5.17 -19.03
N LEU A 18 -9.79 -4.64 -17.92
CA LEU A 18 -11.23 -4.70 -17.61
C LEU A 18 -12.09 -3.93 -18.62
N ALA A 19 -11.54 -2.90 -19.25
CA ALA A 19 -12.18 -2.17 -20.35
C ALA A 19 -12.03 -2.87 -21.71
N GLY A 20 -11.41 -4.06 -21.78
CA GLY A 20 -11.24 -4.84 -23.01
C GLY A 20 -10.10 -4.35 -23.92
N ASN A 21 -9.16 -3.56 -23.41
CA ASN A 21 -8.04 -3.01 -24.17
C ASN A 21 -6.75 -3.85 -24.07
N VAL A 22 -6.79 -4.96 -23.33
CA VAL A 22 -5.64 -5.86 -23.11
C VAL A 22 -6.10 -7.28 -23.40
N ASP A 23 -5.19 -8.10 -23.94
CA ASP A 23 -5.45 -9.51 -24.22
C ASP A 23 -5.65 -10.32 -22.92
N ALA A 24 -6.54 -11.32 -22.95
CA ALA A 24 -6.84 -12.16 -21.81
C ALA A 24 -5.62 -12.96 -21.33
N GLY A 25 -4.76 -13.42 -22.24
CA GLY A 25 -3.50 -14.09 -21.90
C GLY A 25 -2.54 -13.16 -21.17
N GLU A 26 -2.40 -11.93 -21.64
CA GLU A 26 -1.54 -10.90 -21.04
C GLU A 26 -2.02 -10.53 -19.62
N LEU A 27 -3.33 -10.37 -19.42
CA LEU A 27 -3.90 -10.15 -18.09
C LEU A 27 -3.58 -11.33 -17.15
N ARG A 28 -3.74 -12.57 -17.61
CA ARG A 28 -3.50 -13.76 -16.78
C ARG A 28 -2.04 -13.85 -16.33
N GLU A 29 -1.09 -13.60 -17.24
CA GLU A 29 0.33 -13.59 -16.93
C GLU A 29 0.67 -12.49 -15.92
N TYR A 30 0.18 -11.28 -16.17
CA TYR A 30 0.39 -10.15 -15.29
C TYR A 30 -0.15 -10.38 -13.87
N LEU A 31 -1.38 -10.90 -13.75
CA LEU A 31 -1.98 -11.25 -12.45
C LEU A 31 -1.15 -12.31 -11.71
N ALA A 32 -0.60 -13.30 -12.42
CA ALA A 32 0.27 -14.30 -11.82
C ALA A 32 1.55 -13.69 -11.23
N GLU A 33 2.15 -12.70 -11.90
CA GLU A 33 3.35 -11.99 -11.44
C GLU A 33 3.08 -11.17 -10.17
N ILE A 34 1.94 -10.47 -10.11
CA ILE A 34 1.62 -9.58 -8.98
C ILE A 34 0.89 -10.27 -7.82
N LYS A 35 0.55 -11.56 -7.92
CA LYS A 35 -0.22 -12.29 -6.91
C LYS A 35 0.35 -12.15 -5.50
N THR A 36 1.66 -12.36 -5.34
CA THR A 36 2.32 -12.30 -4.03
C THR A 36 2.28 -10.90 -3.44
N ALA A 37 2.33 -9.86 -4.27
CA ALA A 37 2.21 -8.48 -3.85
C ALA A 37 0.80 -8.18 -3.33
N LEU A 38 -0.23 -8.62 -4.06
CA LEU A 38 -1.64 -8.38 -3.70
C LEU A 38 -2.09 -9.17 -2.45
N LEU A 39 -1.39 -10.25 -2.09
CA LEU A 39 -1.62 -10.96 -0.82
C LEU A 39 -1.21 -10.15 0.41
N ASP A 40 -0.28 -9.19 0.26
CA ASP A 40 0.22 -8.34 1.34
C ASP A 40 0.51 -6.92 0.78
N PRO A 41 -0.54 -6.18 0.35
CA PRO A 41 -0.42 -5.04 -0.57
C PRO A 41 0.33 -3.83 0.00
N LEU A 42 0.45 -3.73 1.33
CA LEU A 42 1.12 -2.62 2.02
C LEU A 42 2.46 -3.03 2.64
N LYS A 43 2.94 -4.25 2.34
CA LYS A 43 4.21 -4.76 2.83
C LYS A 43 5.38 -3.96 2.28
N HIS A 44 6.22 -3.51 3.19
CA HIS A 44 7.49 -2.86 2.88
C HIS A 44 8.55 -3.36 3.86
N LYS A 45 9.82 -3.11 3.53
CA LYS A 45 10.92 -3.47 4.43
C LYS A 45 11.06 -2.38 5.48
N ALA A 46 11.12 -2.80 6.75
CA ALA A 46 11.44 -1.89 7.83
C ALA A 46 12.91 -1.40 7.73
N ARG A 47 13.22 -0.38 8.51
CA ARG A 47 14.58 0.14 8.68
C ARG A 47 15.59 -0.99 8.97
N ASP A 48 16.77 -0.87 8.38
CA ASP A 48 17.84 -1.84 8.55
C ASP A 48 19.16 -1.15 8.87
N THR A 49 19.84 -1.60 9.93
CA THR A 49 21.08 -0.95 10.39
C THR A 49 22.18 -1.03 9.34
N GLN A 50 22.27 -2.11 8.56
CA GLN A 50 23.28 -2.25 7.51
C GLN A 50 22.97 -1.34 6.33
N ALA A 51 21.70 -1.27 5.91
CA ALA A 51 21.23 -0.35 4.89
C ALA A 51 21.50 1.10 5.28
N ARG A 52 21.19 1.48 6.52
CA ARG A 52 21.47 2.81 7.05
C ARG A 52 22.96 3.16 7.00
N GLN A 53 23.83 2.27 7.48
CA GLN A 53 25.29 2.49 7.42
C GLN A 53 25.79 2.63 5.97
N ALA A 54 25.24 1.84 5.04
CA ALA A 54 25.60 1.95 3.62
C ALA A 54 25.20 3.32 3.04
N VAL A 55 24.00 3.82 3.36
CA VAL A 55 23.55 5.16 2.94
C VAL A 55 24.40 6.26 3.56
N GLU A 56 24.65 6.19 4.88
CA GLU A 56 25.48 7.17 5.60
C GLU A 56 26.93 7.19 5.10
N SER A 57 27.44 6.07 4.57
CA SER A 57 28.76 6.01 3.94
C SER A 57 28.83 6.74 2.59
N GLY A 58 27.69 7.12 2.02
CA GLY A 58 27.58 7.79 0.73
C GLY A 58 27.86 6.89 -0.47
N LYS A 59 28.07 5.57 -0.28
CA LYS A 59 28.32 4.60 -1.36
C LYS A 59 27.34 3.44 -1.26
N ILE A 60 26.38 3.40 -2.18
CA ILE A 60 25.34 2.38 -2.20
C ILE A 60 25.52 1.48 -3.42
N ALA A 61 25.50 0.17 -3.20
CA ALA A 61 25.36 -0.79 -4.28
C ALA A 61 23.89 -0.94 -4.66
N THR A 62 23.51 -0.44 -5.84
CA THR A 62 22.18 -0.63 -6.45
C THR A 62 22.24 -1.74 -7.50
N LYS A 63 21.08 -2.14 -8.04
CA LYS A 63 21.02 -3.10 -9.16
C LYS A 63 21.74 -2.59 -10.42
N THR A 64 21.86 -1.28 -10.58
CA THR A 64 22.46 -0.62 -11.74
C THR A 64 23.93 -0.26 -11.55
N GLY A 65 24.50 -0.44 -10.35
CA GLY A 65 25.92 -0.23 -10.08
C GLY A 65 26.18 0.35 -8.68
N VAL A 66 27.39 0.84 -8.45
CA VAL A 66 27.70 1.58 -7.21
C VAL A 66 27.39 3.06 -7.44
N ARG A 67 26.51 3.60 -6.61
CA ARG A 67 26.11 5.01 -6.62
C ARG A 67 26.81 5.76 -5.50
N THR A 68 27.32 6.94 -5.84
CA THR A 68 27.82 7.90 -4.85
C THR A 68 26.70 8.89 -4.56
N LEU A 69 26.36 9.05 -3.29
CA LEU A 69 25.37 10.02 -2.83
C LEU A 69 26.05 11.29 -2.37
N ASP A 70 25.44 12.43 -2.67
CA ASP A 70 25.90 13.70 -2.12
C ASP A 70 25.51 13.78 -0.62
N PRO A 71 26.47 14.05 0.30
CA PRO A 71 26.18 14.09 1.73
C PRO A 71 25.06 15.07 2.12
N GLU A 72 24.95 16.17 1.36
CA GLU A 72 23.81 17.09 1.35
C GLU A 72 23.52 17.44 -0.12
N PRO A 73 22.30 17.20 -0.66
CA PRO A 73 21.03 16.92 0.02
C PRO A 73 20.64 15.43 0.19
N ASP A 74 21.31 14.49 -0.49
CA ASP A 74 20.77 13.13 -0.67
C ASP A 74 20.66 12.34 0.64
N ILE A 75 21.77 12.21 1.38
CA ILE A 75 21.82 11.39 2.60
C ILE A 75 20.81 11.91 3.64
N GLN A 76 20.76 13.23 3.84
CA GLN A 76 19.82 13.84 4.81
C GLN A 76 18.36 13.56 4.47
N GLN A 77 17.97 13.68 3.20
CA GLN A 77 16.59 13.43 2.78
C GLN A 77 16.23 11.94 2.86
N ILE A 78 17.16 11.05 2.54
CA ILE A 78 16.96 9.59 2.66
C ILE A 78 16.74 9.20 4.11
N ILE A 79 17.59 9.67 5.02
CA ILE A 79 17.49 9.36 6.44
C ILE A 79 16.22 9.94 7.04
N LEU A 80 15.85 11.18 6.69
CA LEU A 80 14.60 11.79 7.10
C LEU A 80 13.39 10.95 6.68
N LEU A 81 13.35 10.49 5.41
CA LEU A 81 12.27 9.66 4.91
C LEU A 81 12.17 8.31 5.63
N SER A 82 13.31 7.65 5.84
CA SER A 82 13.42 6.39 6.59
C SER A 82 12.88 6.54 8.01
N ASP A 83 13.29 7.59 8.72
CA ASP A 83 12.88 7.82 10.10
C ASP A 83 11.40 8.18 10.22
N GLU A 84 10.85 8.94 9.28
CA GLU A 84 9.43 9.32 9.27
C GLU A 84 8.50 8.16 8.90
N LEU A 85 8.87 7.35 7.89
CA LEU A 85 8.01 6.30 7.34
C LEU A 85 8.37 4.88 7.84
N ASN A 86 9.41 4.74 8.65
CA ASN A 86 9.97 3.46 9.09
C ASN A 86 10.34 2.54 7.92
N LEU A 87 10.89 3.11 6.85
CA LEU A 87 11.25 2.41 5.62
C LEU A 87 12.73 2.02 5.59
N ASN A 88 13.01 0.93 4.90
CA ASN A 88 14.38 0.55 4.58
C ASN A 88 15.07 1.66 3.78
N GLU A 89 16.31 1.97 4.14
CA GLU A 89 17.02 3.11 3.57
C GLU A 89 17.31 2.93 2.07
N PHE A 90 17.43 1.70 1.56
CA PHE A 90 17.56 1.48 0.12
C PHE A 90 16.24 1.73 -0.63
N GLU A 91 15.11 1.42 -0.02
CA GLU A 91 13.80 1.77 -0.58
C GLU A 91 13.60 3.29 -0.61
N CYS A 92 14.08 3.99 0.43
CA CYS A 92 14.09 5.45 0.46
C CYS A 92 14.95 6.08 -0.66
N VAL A 93 16.07 5.45 -1.03
CA VAL A 93 16.91 5.88 -2.16
C VAL A 93 16.11 5.79 -3.46
N ASP A 94 15.48 4.64 -3.71
CA ASP A 94 14.68 4.42 -4.93
C ASP A 94 13.53 5.44 -5.04
N LEU A 95 12.83 5.72 -3.92
CA LEU A 95 11.75 6.70 -3.87
C LEU A 95 12.23 8.14 -4.11
N ILE A 96 13.38 8.52 -3.55
CA ILE A 96 13.97 9.84 -3.77
C ILE A 96 14.45 10.01 -5.21
N GLU A 97 15.03 8.96 -5.80
CA GLU A 97 15.40 8.98 -7.22
C GLU A 97 14.18 9.13 -8.14
N GLU A 98 13.09 8.43 -7.82
CA GLU A 98 11.84 8.56 -8.57
C GLU A 98 11.24 9.96 -8.44
N ALA A 99 11.17 10.48 -7.21
CA ALA A 99 10.73 11.84 -6.96
C ALA A 99 11.61 12.90 -7.66
N LEU A 100 12.93 12.71 -7.68
CA LEU A 100 13.87 13.57 -8.40
C LEU A 100 13.60 13.54 -9.91
N ARG A 101 13.35 12.36 -10.49
CA ARG A 101 13.03 12.25 -11.92
C ARG A 101 11.73 12.96 -12.29
N LYS A 102 10.71 12.90 -11.42
CA LYS A 102 9.38 13.50 -11.66
C LYS A 102 9.35 15.00 -11.38
N THR A 103 10.02 15.46 -10.33
CA THR A 103 9.91 16.85 -9.83
C THR A 103 11.15 17.70 -10.09
N GLY A 104 12.28 17.09 -10.46
CA GLY A 104 13.57 17.75 -10.61
C GLY A 104 14.24 18.14 -9.30
N LYS A 105 13.73 17.70 -8.13
CA LYS A 105 14.28 18.05 -6.80
C LYS A 105 14.42 16.82 -5.90
N VAL A 106 15.50 16.78 -5.12
CA VAL A 106 15.71 15.80 -4.04
C VAL A 106 14.90 16.26 -2.83
N SER A 107 13.85 15.52 -2.48
CA SER A 107 12.93 15.90 -1.40
C SER A 107 12.29 14.67 -0.76
N ALA A 108 12.42 14.54 0.57
CA ALA A 108 11.73 13.52 1.35
C ALA A 108 10.20 13.66 1.24
N ALA A 109 9.68 14.88 1.15
CA ALA A 109 8.24 15.11 0.99
C ALA A 109 7.71 14.59 -0.36
N ALA A 110 8.47 14.80 -1.44
CA ALA A 110 8.09 14.30 -2.76
C ALA A 110 8.18 12.76 -2.81
N ALA A 111 9.24 12.19 -2.22
CA ALA A 111 9.41 10.74 -2.11
C ALA A 111 8.34 10.06 -1.22
N ALA A 112 7.88 10.74 -0.17
CA ALA A 112 6.74 10.28 0.63
C ALA A 112 5.45 10.25 -0.20
N GLY A 113 5.22 11.24 -1.07
CA GLY A 113 4.11 11.23 -2.01
C GLY A 113 4.16 10.02 -2.95
N GLU A 114 5.34 9.70 -3.49
CA GLU A 114 5.52 8.48 -4.32
C GLU A 114 5.22 7.20 -3.54
N PHE A 115 5.64 7.13 -2.27
CA PHE A 115 5.38 5.98 -1.42
C PHE A 115 3.89 5.76 -1.18
N TYR A 116 3.16 6.81 -0.76
CA TYR A 116 1.72 6.70 -0.54
C TYR A 116 0.95 6.49 -1.85
N GLY A 117 1.40 7.07 -2.96
CA GLY A 117 0.82 6.82 -4.28
C GLY A 117 0.92 5.35 -4.69
N LYS A 118 2.07 4.70 -4.45
CA LYS A 118 2.25 3.25 -4.71
C LYS A 118 1.37 2.39 -3.82
N ARG A 119 1.25 2.74 -2.54
CA ARG A 119 0.37 2.04 -1.59
C ARG A 119 -1.09 2.17 -1.98
N ALA A 120 -1.54 3.37 -2.30
CA ALA A 120 -2.90 3.62 -2.79
C ALA A 120 -3.16 2.82 -4.06
N ALA A 121 -2.23 2.81 -5.03
CA ALA A 121 -2.36 2.01 -6.23
C ALA A 121 -2.46 0.50 -5.94
N ALA A 122 -1.66 -0.03 -5.02
CA ALA A 122 -1.71 -1.45 -4.63
C ALA A 122 -3.06 -1.84 -4.03
N VAL A 123 -3.60 -1.03 -3.11
CA VAL A 123 -4.92 -1.29 -2.50
C VAL A 123 -6.04 -1.10 -3.52
N ASN A 124 -5.94 -0.11 -4.41
CA ASN A 124 -6.90 0.09 -5.49
C ASN A 124 -6.88 -1.07 -6.50
N CYS A 125 -5.71 -1.62 -6.83
CA CYS A 125 -5.62 -2.83 -7.66
C CYS A 125 -6.40 -3.99 -7.03
N LEU A 126 -6.17 -4.23 -5.73
CA LEU A 126 -6.88 -5.28 -5.00
C LEU A 126 -8.39 -5.02 -4.98
N ALA A 127 -8.81 -3.78 -4.68
CA ALA A 127 -10.21 -3.39 -4.65
C ALA A 127 -10.89 -3.60 -6.02
N THR A 128 -10.25 -3.13 -7.09
CA THR A 128 -10.74 -3.24 -8.47
C THR A 128 -10.91 -4.70 -8.90
N LEU A 129 -10.03 -5.60 -8.51
CA LEU A 129 -10.16 -7.02 -8.82
C LEU A 129 -11.30 -7.67 -8.01
N LEU A 130 -11.41 -7.37 -6.71
CA LEU A 130 -12.46 -7.94 -5.86
C LEU A 130 -13.85 -7.41 -6.24
N ILE A 131 -14.00 -6.10 -6.49
CA ILE A 131 -15.28 -5.50 -6.87
C ILE A 131 -15.74 -6.03 -8.24
N THR A 132 -14.81 -6.22 -9.18
CA THR A 132 -15.11 -6.82 -10.49
C THR A 132 -15.83 -8.15 -10.36
N GLN A 133 -15.39 -9.04 -9.46
CA GLN A 133 -16.08 -10.31 -9.26
C GLN A 133 -17.46 -10.15 -8.58
N VAL A 134 -17.60 -9.18 -7.67
CA VAL A 134 -18.85 -8.98 -6.90
C VAL A 134 -19.94 -8.31 -7.75
N SER A 135 -19.60 -7.32 -8.58
CA SER A 135 -20.56 -6.49 -9.30
C SER A 135 -20.31 -6.34 -10.80
N GLY A 136 -19.18 -6.84 -11.31
CA GLY A 136 -18.79 -6.67 -12.73
C GLY A 136 -19.41 -7.68 -13.69
N TYR A 137 -20.14 -8.69 -13.21
CA TYR A 137 -20.76 -9.71 -14.06
C TYR A 137 -21.73 -9.07 -15.08
N GLY A 138 -21.55 -9.40 -16.36
CA GLY A 138 -22.34 -8.85 -17.46
C GLY A 138 -21.97 -7.43 -17.90
N SER A 139 -20.99 -6.79 -17.24
CA SER A 139 -20.45 -5.48 -17.65
C SER A 139 -19.05 -5.57 -18.26
N ILE A 140 -18.39 -6.71 -18.10
CA ILE A 140 -17.03 -7.02 -18.57
C ILE A 140 -17.12 -8.28 -19.43
N ASP A 141 -16.18 -8.43 -20.37
CA ASP A 141 -16.03 -9.63 -21.19
C ASP A 141 -15.95 -10.91 -20.33
N ASP A 142 -16.63 -11.97 -20.75
CA ASP A 142 -16.77 -13.22 -19.97
C ASP A 142 -15.42 -13.91 -19.73
N GLU A 143 -14.49 -13.86 -20.69
CA GLU A 143 -13.17 -14.47 -20.55
C GLU A 143 -12.32 -13.71 -19.54
N ILE A 144 -12.33 -12.37 -19.62
CA ILE A 144 -11.66 -11.49 -18.64
C ILE A 144 -12.26 -11.67 -17.25
N PHE A 145 -13.59 -11.73 -17.13
CA PHE A 145 -14.27 -11.97 -15.87
C PHE A 145 -13.86 -13.30 -15.25
N GLY A 146 -13.82 -14.38 -16.04
CA GLY A 146 -13.37 -15.70 -15.59
C GLY A 146 -11.94 -15.71 -15.06
N ILE A 147 -11.03 -14.96 -15.69
CA ILE A 147 -9.65 -14.80 -15.22
C ILE A 147 -9.60 -14.10 -13.85
N VAL A 148 -10.36 -13.02 -13.66
CA VAL A 148 -10.42 -12.28 -12.40
C VAL A 148 -11.03 -13.14 -11.29
N GLU A 149 -12.10 -13.88 -11.59
CA GLU A 149 -12.72 -14.83 -10.68
C GLU A 149 -11.73 -15.91 -10.22
N ASP A 150 -11.06 -16.58 -11.16
CA ASP A 150 -10.06 -17.60 -10.85
C ASP A 150 -8.90 -17.04 -10.01
N PHE A 151 -8.45 -15.84 -10.33
CA PHE A 151 -7.39 -15.15 -9.61
C PHE A 151 -7.78 -14.85 -8.16
N ASN A 152 -8.93 -14.19 -7.95
CA ASN A 152 -9.44 -13.83 -6.62
C ASN A 152 -9.71 -15.08 -5.77
N VAL A 153 -10.34 -16.09 -6.35
CA VAL A 153 -10.58 -17.38 -5.68
C VAL A 153 -9.24 -18.03 -5.32
N GLY A 154 -8.24 -17.96 -6.20
CA GLY A 154 -6.88 -18.40 -5.94
C GLY A 154 -6.25 -17.69 -4.74
N MET A 155 -6.29 -16.36 -4.69
CA MET A 155 -5.78 -15.58 -3.55
C MET A 155 -6.53 -15.89 -2.25
N LEU A 156 -7.86 -15.96 -2.30
CA LEU A 156 -8.71 -16.23 -1.13
C LEU A 156 -8.61 -17.67 -0.63
N LYS A 157 -8.04 -18.59 -1.40
CA LYS A 157 -7.74 -19.97 -0.99
C LYS A 157 -6.39 -20.12 -0.32
N GLU A 158 -5.49 -19.14 -0.44
CA GLU A 158 -4.20 -19.19 0.26
C GLU A 158 -4.42 -19.21 1.78
N ARG A 159 -3.67 -20.07 2.47
CA ARG A 159 -3.81 -20.29 3.91
C ARG A 159 -2.44 -20.26 4.59
N GLU A 160 -2.42 -19.66 5.77
CA GLU A 160 -1.29 -19.71 6.70
C GLU A 160 -1.84 -20.01 8.09
N ASP A 161 -1.33 -21.06 8.74
CA ASP A 161 -1.80 -21.54 10.05
C ASP A 161 -3.31 -21.83 10.14
N GLY A 162 -3.93 -22.18 9.00
CA GLY A 162 -5.37 -22.45 8.90
C GLY A 162 -6.25 -21.22 8.65
N SER A 163 -5.69 -20.00 8.73
CA SER A 163 -6.38 -18.75 8.43
C SER A 163 -6.17 -18.35 6.96
N GLY A 164 -7.15 -17.66 6.37
CA GLY A 164 -7.05 -17.04 5.05
C GLY A 164 -5.96 -15.97 5.04
N LEU A 165 -4.92 -16.17 4.23
CA LEU A 165 -3.73 -15.32 4.23
C LEU A 165 -4.07 -13.86 3.88
N LEU A 166 -4.87 -13.64 2.82
CA LEU A 166 -5.29 -12.30 2.40
C LEU A 166 -6.07 -11.57 3.50
N VAL A 167 -7.07 -12.24 4.09
CA VAL A 167 -7.92 -11.66 5.16
C VAL A 167 -7.07 -11.30 6.38
N LYS A 168 -6.19 -12.23 6.80
CA LYS A 168 -5.26 -12.02 7.91
C LYS A 168 -4.36 -10.80 7.66
N ASN A 169 -3.80 -10.67 6.45
CA ASN A 169 -2.90 -9.57 6.10
C ASN A 169 -3.63 -8.22 6.02
N ILE A 170 -4.83 -8.17 5.42
CA ILE A 170 -5.66 -6.95 5.40
C ILE A 170 -5.98 -6.51 6.83
N CYS A 171 -6.45 -7.43 7.69
CA CYS A 171 -6.74 -7.11 9.09
C CYS A 171 -5.50 -6.57 9.83
N LYS A 172 -4.34 -7.19 9.63
CA LYS A 172 -3.07 -6.73 10.20
C LYS A 172 -2.74 -5.30 9.74
N GLN A 173 -2.83 -5.04 8.43
CA GLN A 173 -2.51 -3.74 7.86
C GLN A 173 -3.46 -2.64 8.35
N ILE A 174 -4.77 -2.91 8.50
CA ILE A 174 -5.71 -1.95 9.09
C ILE A 174 -5.32 -1.61 10.54
N LYS A 175 -4.93 -2.60 11.33
CA LYS A 175 -4.46 -2.38 12.72
C LYS A 175 -3.19 -1.54 12.76
N GLU A 176 -2.21 -1.87 11.92
CA GLU A 176 -0.95 -1.12 11.82
C GLU A 176 -1.18 0.33 11.38
N SER A 177 -2.02 0.55 10.37
CA SER A 177 -2.38 1.91 9.92
C SER A 177 -3.10 2.69 11.02
N THR A 178 -4.04 2.06 11.74
CA THR A 178 -4.76 2.71 12.85
C THR A 178 -3.83 3.04 14.02
N ALA A 179 -2.90 2.15 14.36
CA ALA A 179 -1.92 2.40 15.41
C ALA A 179 -0.99 3.56 15.05
N ALA A 180 -0.45 3.55 13.83
CA ALA A 180 0.47 4.59 13.37
C ALA A 180 -0.20 5.95 13.16
N MET A 181 -1.52 6.02 12.93
CA MET A 181 -2.26 7.28 12.93
C MET A 181 -2.20 8.03 14.28
N LYS A 182 -2.01 7.33 15.41
CA LYS A 182 -1.89 7.96 16.74
C LYS A 182 -0.58 8.72 16.93
N ASP A 183 0.47 8.31 16.23
CA ASP A 183 1.81 8.91 16.31
C ASP A 183 1.99 10.11 15.36
N VAL A 184 0.94 10.51 14.63
CA VAL A 184 1.03 11.54 13.56
C VAL A 184 1.25 12.96 14.08
N LEU A 185 1.07 13.22 15.37
CA LEU A 185 1.31 14.54 15.99
C LEU A 185 2.73 15.10 15.76
N HIS A 186 3.68 14.26 15.31
CA HIS A 186 5.08 14.64 15.10
C HIS A 186 5.56 14.55 13.65
N SER A 187 4.69 14.25 12.68
CA SER A 187 5.09 14.13 11.27
C SER A 187 5.63 15.46 10.75
N LYS A 188 6.88 15.47 10.28
CA LYS A 188 7.53 16.68 9.73
C LYS A 188 7.30 16.88 8.24
N LEU A 189 6.71 15.88 7.58
CA LEU A 189 6.49 15.89 6.14
C LEU A 189 5.01 16.20 5.84
N MET A 190 4.78 17.25 5.03
CA MET A 190 3.52 17.42 4.28
C MET A 190 3.79 17.01 2.85
N TYR A 191 2.95 16.15 2.29
CA TYR A 191 3.11 15.67 0.93
C TYR A 191 2.10 16.35 0.01
N ILE A 192 2.47 16.48 -1.26
CA ILE A 192 1.62 17.09 -2.28
C ILE A 192 1.18 16.00 -3.24
N GLU A 193 -0.11 15.70 -3.25
CA GLU A 193 -0.73 14.84 -4.25
C GLU A 193 -1.78 15.67 -5.01
N ASN A 194 -1.75 15.67 -6.34
CA ASN A 194 -2.69 16.44 -7.18
C ASN A 194 -2.80 17.95 -6.81
N SER A 195 -1.69 18.55 -6.38
CA SER A 195 -1.63 19.96 -5.89
C SER A 195 -2.35 20.23 -4.57
N MET A 196 -2.81 19.19 -3.87
CA MET A 196 -3.34 19.29 -2.50
C MET A 196 -2.29 18.81 -1.49
N TYR A 197 -2.18 19.54 -0.40
CA TYR A 197 -1.36 19.12 0.73
C TYR A 197 -2.15 18.10 1.53
N GLU A 198 -1.54 16.95 1.71
CA GLU A 198 -2.12 15.89 2.51
C GLU A 198 -1.11 15.52 3.61
N THR A 199 -1.66 15.12 4.76
CA THR A 199 -0.93 14.79 5.99
C THR A 199 -0.85 13.29 6.18
N ARG A 200 0.18 12.75 6.85
CA ARG A 200 0.35 11.30 6.97
C ARG A 200 -0.92 10.58 7.47
N ALA A 201 -1.63 11.20 8.42
CA ALA A 201 -2.89 10.67 8.91
C ALA A 201 -3.95 10.51 7.81
N GLU A 202 -4.09 11.48 6.92
CA GLU A 202 -5.10 11.45 5.86
C GLU A 202 -4.85 10.30 4.87
N CYS A 203 -3.61 10.10 4.41
CA CYS A 203 -3.26 8.96 3.56
C CYS A 203 -3.55 7.63 4.27
N MET A 204 -3.09 7.48 5.51
CA MET A 204 -3.29 6.24 6.27
C MET A 204 -4.77 5.97 6.56
N TYR A 205 -5.58 7.02 6.75
CA TYR A 205 -7.02 6.91 6.90
C TYR A 205 -7.69 6.42 5.61
N LYS A 206 -7.38 7.04 4.47
CA LYS A 206 -7.90 6.63 3.15
C LYS A 206 -7.51 5.20 2.81
N GLU A 207 -6.25 4.82 3.04
CA GLU A 207 -5.76 3.45 2.87
C GLU A 207 -6.54 2.47 3.75
N SER A 208 -6.77 2.81 5.02
CA SER A 208 -7.51 1.95 5.95
C SER A 208 -8.96 1.77 5.50
N LEU A 209 -9.60 2.83 5.01
CA LEU A 209 -10.95 2.77 4.46
C LEU A 209 -11.01 1.84 3.25
N GLN A 210 -10.07 1.99 2.31
CA GLN A 210 -10.02 1.16 1.10
C GLN A 210 -9.71 -0.31 1.42
N LEU A 211 -8.88 -0.58 2.43
CA LEU A 211 -8.64 -1.93 2.93
C LEU A 211 -9.88 -2.53 3.58
N CYS A 212 -10.67 -1.75 4.32
CA CYS A 212 -11.97 -2.19 4.84
C CYS A 212 -12.93 -2.57 3.70
N GLU A 213 -12.97 -1.81 2.61
CA GLU A 213 -13.76 -2.17 1.42
C GLU A 213 -13.27 -3.49 0.81
N CYS A 214 -11.95 -3.65 0.63
CA CYS A 214 -11.35 -4.91 0.17
C CYS A 214 -11.76 -6.08 1.06
N LEU A 215 -11.78 -5.88 2.38
CA LEU A 215 -12.18 -6.90 3.35
C LEU A 215 -13.64 -7.31 3.16
N VAL A 216 -14.54 -6.34 2.95
CA VAL A 216 -15.97 -6.62 2.68
C VAL A 216 -16.13 -7.44 1.41
N TYR A 217 -15.51 -7.03 0.31
CA TYR A 217 -15.60 -7.78 -0.95
C TYR A 217 -14.98 -9.17 -0.86
N ALA A 218 -13.83 -9.29 -0.19
CA ALA A 218 -13.19 -10.57 0.10
C ALA A 218 -14.14 -11.50 0.89
N CYS A 219 -14.89 -10.99 1.87
CA CYS A 219 -15.89 -11.76 2.61
C CYS A 219 -17.10 -12.15 1.74
N CYS A 220 -17.55 -11.26 0.85
CA CYS A 220 -18.64 -11.54 -0.08
C CYS A 220 -18.29 -12.69 -1.05
N ILE A 221 -17.06 -12.71 -1.54
CA ILE A 221 -16.57 -13.77 -2.45
C ILE A 221 -16.29 -15.05 -1.66
N ASN A 222 -15.63 -14.95 -0.50
CA ASN A 222 -15.24 -16.08 0.32
C ASN A 222 -16.41 -16.63 1.16
N GLN A 223 -17.31 -17.36 0.51
CA GLN A 223 -18.46 -18.01 1.16
C GLN A 223 -18.08 -19.10 2.19
N ARG A 224 -16.78 -19.38 2.39
CA ARG A 224 -16.25 -20.38 3.35
C ARG A 224 -15.16 -19.78 4.24
N MET A 225 -15.48 -18.67 4.89
CA MET A 225 -14.65 -18.18 6.00
C MET A 225 -14.52 -19.25 7.08
N THR A 226 -13.30 -19.44 7.56
CA THR A 226 -13.03 -20.33 8.69
C THR A 226 -13.38 -19.64 10.01
N PRO A 227 -13.56 -20.39 11.12
CA PRO A 227 -13.71 -19.79 12.44
C PRO A 227 -12.54 -18.87 12.84
N LEU A 228 -11.33 -19.14 12.36
CA LEU A 228 -10.16 -18.30 12.59
C LEU A 228 -10.27 -16.97 11.85
N ASP A 229 -10.80 -16.96 10.62
CA ASP A 229 -11.06 -15.74 9.85
C ASP A 229 -12.10 -14.87 10.57
N VAL A 230 -13.18 -15.48 11.06
CA VAL A 230 -14.20 -14.78 11.86
C VAL A 230 -13.59 -14.20 13.14
N GLY A 231 -12.75 -14.97 13.84
CA GLY A 231 -12.04 -14.50 15.03
C GLY A 231 -11.18 -13.27 14.75
N ALA A 232 -10.38 -13.30 13.68
CA ALA A 232 -9.53 -12.17 13.29
C ALA A 232 -10.35 -10.90 12.95
N LEU A 233 -11.51 -11.05 12.33
CA LEU A 233 -12.44 -9.94 12.06
C LEU A 233 -13.05 -9.36 13.33
N LEU A 234 -13.48 -10.21 14.27
CA LEU A 234 -14.02 -9.78 15.56
C LEU A 234 -12.96 -9.06 16.40
N ASP A 235 -11.73 -9.57 16.40
CA ASP A 235 -10.59 -8.92 17.06
C ASP A 235 -10.31 -7.55 16.42
N LEU A 236 -10.34 -7.45 15.09
CA LEU A 236 -10.20 -6.18 14.39
C LEU A 236 -11.30 -5.19 14.79
N LEU A 237 -12.56 -5.61 14.78
CA LEU A 237 -13.69 -4.76 15.17
C LEU A 237 -13.55 -4.28 16.63
N ASN A 238 -13.15 -5.17 17.54
CA ASN A 238 -12.94 -4.82 18.93
C ASN A 238 -11.81 -3.79 19.09
N ASP A 239 -10.69 -3.97 18.40
CA ASP A 239 -9.57 -3.02 18.42
C ASP A 239 -10.00 -1.65 17.86
N LEU A 240 -10.71 -1.63 16.72
CA LEU A 240 -11.23 -0.41 16.11
C LEU A 240 -12.24 0.31 17.03
N MET A 241 -13.16 -0.42 17.65
CA MET A 241 -14.13 0.16 18.60
C MET A 241 -13.47 0.76 19.84
N GLN A 242 -12.43 0.10 20.36
CA GLN A 242 -11.63 0.64 21.47
C GLN A 242 -10.83 1.88 21.03
N HIS A 243 -10.55 2.04 19.74
CA HIS A 243 -9.82 3.18 19.19
C HIS A 243 -10.72 4.35 18.76
N ASP A 244 -11.96 4.11 18.38
CA ASP A 244 -12.91 5.18 18.01
C ASP A 244 -13.32 6.03 19.23
N ALA A 245 -13.33 5.42 20.42
CA ALA A 245 -13.42 6.14 21.70
C ALA A 245 -12.27 7.15 21.92
N ALA A 246 -11.13 6.99 21.24
CA ALA A 246 -9.99 7.91 21.26
C ALA A 246 -9.96 8.87 20.05
N HIS A 247 -10.51 8.48 18.89
CA HIS A 247 -10.53 9.31 17.66
C HIS A 247 -11.56 10.46 17.67
N SER A 248 -12.60 10.37 18.51
CA SER A 248 -13.50 11.51 18.78
C SER A 248 -12.74 12.78 19.26
N ILE A 249 -11.54 12.62 19.82
CA ILE A 249 -10.68 13.72 20.27
C ILE A 249 -9.83 14.30 19.12
N VAL A 250 -9.46 13.49 18.11
CA VAL A 250 -8.58 13.91 16.99
C VAL A 250 -9.37 14.60 15.88
N SER A 251 -10.58 14.12 15.56
CA SER A 251 -11.46 14.75 14.55
C SER A 251 -11.92 16.16 14.97
N MET A 252 -12.14 16.40 16.28
CA MET A 252 -12.45 17.74 16.79
C MET A 252 -11.26 18.72 16.71
N ASN A 253 -10.02 18.24 16.79
CA ASN A 253 -8.83 19.10 16.74
C ASN A 253 -8.35 19.40 15.32
N MET A 254 -8.61 18.51 14.35
CA MET A 254 -8.27 18.79 12.95
C MET A 254 -9.18 19.89 12.37
N HIS A 255 -10.46 19.95 12.72
CA HIS A 255 -11.31 21.08 12.31
C HIS A 255 -10.99 22.41 13.02
N ALA A 256 -10.47 22.37 14.26
CA ALA A 256 -10.08 23.57 14.99
C ALA A 256 -8.76 24.19 14.52
N SER A 257 -7.93 23.45 13.79
CA SER A 257 -6.63 23.94 13.29
C SER A 257 -6.72 24.63 11.92
N PHE A 258 -7.93 24.70 11.34
CA PHE A 258 -8.23 25.34 10.06
C PHE A 258 -9.19 26.56 10.18
N ILE A 259 -9.38 27.09 11.40
CA ILE A 259 -10.09 28.36 11.67
C ILE A 259 -9.10 29.31 12.36
#